data_AF-A0A970EWC3-F1
#
_entry.id   AF-A0A970EWC3-F1
#
_cell.length_a   1.000
_cell.length_b   1.000
_cell.length_c   1.000
_cell.angle_alpha   90.00
_cell.angle_beta   90.00
_cell.angle_gamma   90.00
#
_symmetry.space_group_name_H-M   'P 1'
#
loop_
_entity.id
_entity.type
_entity.pdbx_description
1 polymer ?
#
loop_
_entity_poly.entity_id
_entity_poly.type
_entity_poly.pdbx_seq_one_letter_code
_entity_poly.pdbx_strand_id
1 'polypeptide(L)'
;NPYYVENLRDLTGLDKPVRDYVFRFEQTDRFLERLYPLLMFLLPAYIEEGKSSLTIGIGCTGGKHRSTAIAEEVAAYLQKQGYHVVTSHRDIQK
;
A
#
# COMPACT_ATOMS: atom_id res chain seq x y z
N ASN A 1 0.41 -2.28 15.87
CA ASN A 1 0.68 -0.98 15.22
C ASN A 1 2.15 -0.66 15.43
N PRO A 2 2.97 -0.50 14.37
CA PRO A 2 4.42 -0.29 14.48
C PRO A 2 4.83 0.85 15.42
N TYR A 3 3.99 1.89 15.54
CA TYR A 3 4.22 3.05 16.41
C TYR A 3 4.51 2.70 17.89
N TYR A 4 3.92 1.63 18.41
CA TYR A 4 4.08 1.22 19.81
C TYR A 4 5.28 0.28 20.04
N VAL A 5 6.01 -0.08 18.99
CA VAL A 5 7.20 -0.92 19.09
C VAL A 5 8.42 -0.01 18.97
N GLU A 6 9.20 0.08 20.04
CA GLU A 6 10.28 1.07 20.19
C GLU A 6 11.25 1.08 19.00
N ASN A 7 11.73 -0.09 18.59
CA ASN A 7 12.67 -0.24 17.47
C ASN A 7 12.04 -0.07 16.07
N LEU A 8 10.72 0.09 15.98
CA LEU A 8 10.02 0.32 14.70
C LEU A 8 9.46 1.74 14.59
N ARG A 9 9.40 2.49 15.69
CA ARG A 9 8.75 3.80 15.75
C ARG A 9 9.38 4.79 14.76
N ASP A 10 10.71 4.82 14.70
CA ASP A 10 11.45 5.78 13.89
C ASP A 10 11.64 5.32 12.44
N LEU A 11 11.42 4.03 12.17
CA LEU A 11 11.44 3.45 10.83
C LEU A 11 10.15 3.78 10.05
N THR A 12 10.16 3.52 8.75
CA THR A 12 9.06 3.76 7.80
C THR A 12 8.53 2.46 7.23
N GLY A 13 7.39 2.49 6.54
CA GLY A 13 6.87 1.32 5.83
C GLY A 13 7.76 0.81 4.69
N LEU A 14 8.79 1.56 4.28
CA LEU A 14 9.80 1.11 3.31
C LEU A 14 10.85 0.21 3.95
N ASP A 15 11.04 0.32 5.26
CA ASP A 15 12.04 -0.45 5.99
C ASP A 15 11.53 -1.88 6.23
N LYS A 16 12.40 -2.86 5.92
CA LYS A 16 12.07 -4.28 6.06
C LYS A 16 11.49 -4.66 7.44
N PRO A 17 12.01 -4.18 8.58
CA PRO A 17 11.45 -4.51 9.89
C PRO A 17 9.98 -4.05 10.06
N VAL A 18 9.61 -2.88 9.53
CA VAL A 18 8.23 -2.38 9.59
C VAL A 18 7.34 -3.17 8.64
N ARG A 19 7.83 -3.45 7.43
CA ARG A 19 7.11 -4.29 6.47
C ARG A 19 6.83 -5.67 7.06
N ASP A 20 7.86 -6.39 7.50
CA ASP A 20 7.70 -7.70 8.13
C ASP A 20 6.75 -7.64 9.32
N TYR A 21 6.80 -6.58 10.13
CA TYR A 21 5.85 -6.40 11.23
C TYR A 21 4.41 -6.20 10.74
N VAL A 22 4.17 -5.40 9.70
CA VAL A 22 2.82 -5.15 9.17
C VAL A 22 2.24 -6.42 8.54
N PHE A 23 3.06 -7.15 7.80
CA PHE A 23 2.65 -8.36 7.06
C PHE A 23 2.62 -9.64 7.90
N ARG A 24 3.08 -9.63 9.16
CA ARG A 24 2.92 -10.81 10.04
C ARG A 24 1.47 -11.02 10.53
N PHE A 25 0.59 -10.04 10.33
CA PHE A 25 -0.77 -10.05 10.86
C PHE A 25 -1.75 -10.48 9.78
N GLU A 26 -2.55 -11.51 10.06
CA GLU A 26 -3.57 -12.05 9.16
C GLU A 26 -4.58 -10.98 8.70
N GLN A 27 -4.82 -9.95 9.51
CA GLN A 27 -5.70 -8.84 9.13
C GLN A 27 -5.18 -8.07 7.92
N THR A 28 -3.85 -7.98 7.75
CA THR A 28 -3.22 -7.35 6.58
C THR A 28 -3.49 -8.17 5.33
N ASP A 29 -3.32 -9.49 5.40
CA ASP A 29 -3.59 -10.40 4.29
C ASP A 29 -5.07 -10.37 3.90
N ARG A 30 -5.96 -10.49 4.88
CA ARG A 30 -7.42 -10.38 4.69
C ARG A 30 -7.84 -9.04 4.08
N PHE A 31 -7.14 -7.96 4.40
CA PHE A 31 -7.41 -6.66 3.77
C PHE A 31 -7.01 -6.68 2.29
N LEU A 32 -5.83 -7.21 1.97
CA LEU A 32 -5.34 -7.31 0.60
C LEU A 32 -6.16 -8.27 -0.26
N GLU A 33 -6.60 -9.40 0.30
CA GLU A 33 -7.53 -10.35 -0.34
C GLU A 33 -8.84 -9.71 -0.80
N ARG A 34 -9.29 -8.64 -0.12
CA ARG A 34 -10.48 -7.88 -0.51
C ARG A 34 -10.14 -6.75 -1.46
N LEU A 35 -8.99 -6.10 -1.26
CA LEU A 35 -8.56 -4.97 -2.07
C LEU A 35 -8.17 -5.39 -3.49
N TYR A 36 -7.42 -6.48 -3.66
CA TYR A 36 -6.96 -6.90 -5.00
C TYR A 36 -8.10 -7.22 -5.96
N PRO A 37 -9.13 -8.02 -5.60
CA PRO A 37 -10.26 -8.25 -6.50
C PRO A 37 -10.99 -6.96 -6.87
N LEU A 38 -11.13 -6.02 -5.92
CA LEU A 38 -11.73 -4.72 -6.20
C LEU A 38 -10.90 -3.94 -7.23
N LEU A 39 -9.58 -3.89 -7.08
CA LEU A 39 -8.69 -3.22 -8.03
C LEU A 39 -8.71 -3.89 -9.41
N MET A 40 -8.73 -5.22 -9.47
CA MET A 40 -8.81 -5.97 -10.74
C MET A 40 -10.15 -5.79 -11.45
N PHE A 41 -11.23 -5.54 -10.70
CA PHE A 41 -12.51 -5.17 -11.27
C PHE A 41 -12.51 -3.73 -11.82
N LEU A 42 -11.95 -2.78 -11.05
CA LEU A 42 -12.02 -1.35 -11.39
C LEU A 42 -11.06 -0.94 -12.51
N LEU A 43 -9.82 -1.45 -12.52
CA LEU A 43 -8.77 -0.99 -13.43
C LEU A 43 -9.14 -1.12 -14.91
N PRO A 44 -9.66 -2.26 -15.40
CA PRO A 44 -10.12 -2.38 -16.79
C PRO A 44 -11.24 -1.39 -17.14
N ALA A 45 -12.18 -1.17 -16.23
CA ALA A 45 -13.29 -0.23 -16.44
C ALA A 45 -12.79 1.23 -16.58
N TYR A 46 -11.80 1.62 -15.78
CA TYR A 46 -11.18 2.95 -15.91
C TYR A 46 -10.41 3.13 -17.23
N ILE A 47 -9.79 2.05 -17.74
CA ILE A 47 -9.11 2.06 -19.04
C ILE A 47 -10.13 2.20 -20.18
N GLU A 48 -11.24 1.46 -20.11
CA GLU A 48 -12.31 1.53 -21.11
C GLU A 48 -12.97 2.91 -21.16
N GLU A 49 -13.14 3.58 -20.00
CA GLU A 49 -13.61 4.97 -19.93
C GLU A 49 -12.58 6.00 -20.46
N GLY A 50 -11.37 5.56 -20.83
CA GLY A 50 -10.32 6.41 -21.38
C GLY A 50 -9.64 7.31 -20.35
N LYS A 51 -9.67 6.96 -19.05
CA LYS A 51 -8.92 7.72 -18.03
C LYS A 51 -7.42 7.55 -18.25
N SER A 52 -6.69 8.66 -18.20
CA SER A 52 -5.23 8.66 -18.33
C SER A 52 -4.49 8.16 -17.07
N SER A 53 -5.13 8.24 -15.90
CA SER A 53 -4.57 7.75 -14.65
C SER A 53 -5.65 7.44 -13.62
N LEU A 54 -5.30 6.58 -12.66
CA LEU A 54 -6.08 6.28 -11.46
C LEU A 54 -5.20 6.49 -10.23
N THR A 55 -5.66 7.31 -9.29
CA THR A 55 -4.96 7.54 -8.02
C THR A 55 -5.59 6.72 -6.91
N ILE A 56 -4.81 5.85 -6.28
CA ILE A 56 -5.23 5.01 -5.15
C ILE A 56 -4.62 5.56 -3.86
N GLY A 57 -5.45 6.11 -2.98
CA GLY A 57 -5.02 6.64 -1.69
C GLY A 57 -5.08 5.58 -0.58
N ILE A 58 -3.94 5.26 0.03
CA ILE A 58 -3.88 4.39 1.22
C ILE A 58 -3.46 5.25 2.42
N GLY A 59 -4.33 5.34 3.43
CA GLY A 59 -4.14 6.20 4.59
C GLY A 59 -3.95 5.44 5.91
N CYS A 60 -3.02 5.92 6.75
CA CYS A 60 -2.98 5.60 8.17
C CYS A 60 -2.77 6.90 8.96
N THR A 61 -2.99 6.87 10.28
CA THR A 61 -3.03 8.10 11.12
C THR A 61 -1.86 9.06 10.89
N GLY A 62 -0.62 8.55 10.88
CA GLY A 62 0.58 9.37 10.68
C GLY A 62 1.21 9.24 9.29
N GLY A 63 0.63 8.45 8.38
CA GLY A 63 1.13 8.27 7.02
C GLY A 63 2.51 7.61 6.85
N LYS A 64 3.22 7.26 7.93
CA LYS A 64 4.62 6.78 7.92
C LYS A 64 4.82 5.27 7.79
N HIS A 65 3.97 4.47 8.44
CA HIS A 65 4.20 3.02 8.60
C HIS A 65 3.30 2.15 7.72
N ARG A 66 2.03 1.99 8.13
CA ARG A 66 1.09 1.03 7.53
C ARG A 66 0.70 1.42 6.12
N SER A 67 0.37 2.69 5.90
CA SER A 67 -0.01 3.20 4.58
C SER A 67 1.11 2.99 3.56
N THR A 68 2.33 3.35 3.94
CA THR A 68 3.52 3.19 3.11
C THR A 68 3.77 1.73 2.76
N ALA A 69 3.77 0.83 3.76
CA ALA A 69 3.99 -0.60 3.53
C ALA A 69 2.92 -1.22 2.62
N ILE A 70 1.65 -0.88 2.84
CA ILE A 70 0.54 -1.37 2.01
C ILE A 70 0.57 -0.78 0.61
N ALA A 71 0.90 0.51 0.45
CA ALA A 71 0.98 1.16 -0.86
C ALA A 71 2.06 0.53 -1.73
N GLU A 72 3.24 0.22 -1.17
CA GLU A 72 4.31 -0.49 -1.89
C GLU A 72 3.91 -1.91 -2.28
N GLU A 73 3.21 -2.64 -1.40
CA GLU A 73 2.74 -3.99 -1.72
C GLU A 73 1.66 -3.98 -2.83
N VAL A 74 0.73 -3.03 -2.77
CA VAL A 74 -0.27 -2.84 -3.83
C VAL A 74 0.40 -2.46 -5.15
N ALA A 75 1.40 -1.58 -5.12
CA ALA A 75 2.14 -1.21 -6.33
C ALA A 75 2.87 -2.41 -6.93
N ALA A 76 3.57 -3.20 -6.11
CA ALA A 76 4.24 -4.42 -6.56
C ALA A 76 3.26 -5.44 -7.16
N TYR A 77 2.09 -5.62 -6.54
CA TYR A 77 1.03 -6.46 -7.08
C TYR A 77 0.55 -5.97 -8.45
N LEU A 78 0.22 -4.69 -8.59
CA LEU A 78 -0.29 -4.12 -9.83
C LEU A 78 0.77 -4.13 -10.96
N GLN A 79 2.04 -3.89 -10.63
CA GLN A 79 3.14 -4.03 -11.58
C GLN A 79 3.27 -5.45 -12.10
N LYS A 80 3.09 -6.47 -11.24
CA LYS A 80 3.06 -7.88 -11.67
C LYS A 80 1.87 -8.21 -12.58
N GLN A 81 0.76 -7.47 -12.47
CA GLN A 81 -0.38 -7.59 -13.39
C GLN A 81 -0.17 -6.81 -14.71
N GLY A 82 0.99 -6.16 -14.89
CA GLY A 82 1.34 -5.44 -16.12
C GLY A 82 0.94 -3.97 -16.16
N TYR A 83 0.43 -3.41 -15.06
CA TYR A 83 0.11 -1.98 -14.99
C TYR A 83 1.37 -1.14 -14.73
N HIS A 84 1.43 0.04 -15.35
CA HIS A 84 2.41 1.06 -14.98
C HIS A 84 1.96 1.73 -13.68
N VAL A 85 2.81 1.70 -12.65
CA VAL A 85 2.49 2.21 -11.31
C VAL A 85 3.64 3.07 -10.79
N VAL A 86 3.27 4.22 -10.22
CA VAL A 86 4.17 5.12 -9.50
C VAL A 86 3.63 5.29 -8.09
N THR A 87 4.50 5.22 -7.08
CA THR A 87 4.15 5.45 -5.67
C THR A 87 4.61 6.82 -5.20
N SER A 88 3.86 7.40 -4.26
CA SER A 88 4.21 8.66 -3.59
C SER A 88 3.76 8.60 -2.13
N HIS A 89 4.66 8.98 -1.23
CA HIS A 89 4.44 8.86 0.23
C HIS A 89 4.45 10.25 0.88
N ARG A 90 3.28 10.91 0.87
CA ARG A 90 3.13 12.32 1.26
C ARG A 90 3.71 12.67 2.64
N ASP A 91 3.48 11.80 3.62
CA ASP A 91 3.74 12.09 5.04
C ASP A 91 4.92 11.27 5.60
N ILE A 92 5.70 10.57 4.76
CA ILE A 92 6.74 9.64 5.23
C ILE A 92 7.92 10.31 5.95
N GLN A 93 8.18 11.58 5.64
CA GLN A 93 9.26 12.40 6.21
C GLN A 93 8.78 13.34 7.32
N LYS A 94 7.50 13.29 7.71
CA LYS A 94 6.98 14.06 8.84
C LYS A 94 7.28 13.34 10.16
#